data_AF-A0A327S038-F1
#
_entry.id   AF-A0A327S038-F1
#
_cell.length_a   1.000
_cell.length_b   1.000
_cell.length_c   1.000
_cell.angle_alpha   90.00
_cell.angle_beta   90.00
_cell.angle_gamma   90.00
#
_symmetry.space_group_name_H-M   'P 1'
#
loop_
_entity.id
_entity.type
_entity.pdbx_description
1 polymer ?
#
loop_
_entity_poly.entity_id
_entity_poly.type
_entity_poly.pdbx_seq_one_letter_code
_entity_poly.pdbx_strand_id
1 'polypeptide(L)'
;MEKVIELKSQWETFKAENPKVRIRDAAKKLATTEAELLATSIGGAVTRLTNAFQDILKAVESLGKVMALTRNDYCVHERKGIYKNVSFSGPMGLLVNPDIDLRLFMMQWSSAFAVDENGRKSLQFFGKDGAAIHKIYLVETSDVQAYDALVAAFTAPDQQEALLINTDKKVVVEKPDSEIEVAAFQETWLGLQDTHDFHGMLRKFGVTRTQGLRLAPEGHAVLITKESLKAVIEKASETDLEIMVFTGSAGCIQIHTGLVKNLLQTGPWFNVLDPDFNMHLREDAIDKVWLVKKPTSDGIVTSIEVFDEAGEIIVQFFGKRKPGIPENEHWRLMVNEVAVIS
;
A
#
# COMPACT_ATOMS: atom_id res chain seq x y z
N MET A 1 20.36 25.92 3.37
CA MET A 1 19.49 26.86 4.11
C MET A 1 18.64 27.69 3.15
N GLU A 2 19.23 28.39 2.17
CA GLU A 2 18.49 29.16 1.16
C GLU A 2 17.45 28.34 0.38
N LYS A 3 17.82 27.16 -0.15
CA LYS A 3 16.89 26.25 -0.87
C LYS A 3 15.69 25.81 -0.03
N VAL A 4 15.85 25.66 1.28
CA VAL A 4 14.76 25.24 2.20
C VAL A 4 13.82 26.40 2.48
N ILE A 5 14.35 27.62 2.63
CA ILE A 5 13.56 28.84 2.81
C ILE A 5 12.75 29.14 1.55
N GLU A 6 13.35 28.96 0.38
CA GLU A 6 12.67 29.12 -0.91
C GLU A 6 11.51 28.11 -1.05
N LEU A 7 11.77 26.82 -0.80
CA LEU A 7 10.74 25.79 -0.87
C LEU A 7 9.59 26.03 0.12
N LYS A 8 9.91 26.49 1.33
CA LYS A 8 8.90 26.85 2.34
C LYS A 8 7.99 27.97 1.84
N SER A 9 8.55 29.04 1.28
CA SER A 9 7.78 30.16 0.72
C SER A 9 6.89 29.73 -0.46
N GLN A 10 7.43 28.91 -1.36
CA GLN A 10 6.68 28.32 -2.47
C GLN A 10 5.51 27.46 -1.98
N TRP A 11 5.76 26.64 -0.95
CA TRP A 11 4.74 25.78 -0.37
C TRP A 11 3.62 26.57 0.31
N GLU A 12 3.96 27.56 1.13
CA GLU A 12 2.97 28.41 1.82
C GLU A 12 2.08 29.15 0.80
N THR A 13 2.68 29.70 -0.26
CA THR A 13 1.95 30.35 -1.36
C THR A 13 1.03 29.36 -2.08
N PHE A 14 1.57 28.20 -2.49
CA PHE A 14 0.80 27.19 -3.20
C PHE A 14 -0.40 26.70 -2.37
N LYS A 15 -0.21 26.47 -1.06
CA LYS A 15 -1.26 26.02 -0.15
C LYS A 15 -2.37 27.05 0.02
N ALA A 16 -2.03 28.34 0.06
CA ALA A 16 -3.01 29.43 0.14
C ALA A 16 -3.86 29.51 -1.14
N GLU A 17 -3.25 29.34 -2.31
CA GLU A 17 -3.94 29.38 -3.61
C GLU A 17 -4.72 28.09 -3.91
N ASN A 18 -4.28 26.96 -3.35
CA ASN A 18 -4.80 25.63 -3.66
C ASN A 18 -5.21 24.85 -2.39
N PRO A 19 -6.12 25.36 -1.54
CA PRO A 19 -6.37 24.81 -0.21
C PRO A 19 -6.93 23.38 -0.19
N LYS A 20 -7.48 22.90 -1.31
CA LYS A 20 -8.02 21.54 -1.46
C LYS A 20 -7.00 20.53 -1.98
N VAL A 21 -5.84 20.99 -2.48
CA VAL A 21 -4.82 20.11 -3.05
C VAL A 21 -4.07 19.42 -1.91
N ARG A 22 -3.94 18.10 -1.99
CA ARG A 22 -3.20 17.32 -0.99
C ARG A 22 -1.70 17.54 -1.17
N ILE A 23 -0.95 17.46 -0.07
CA ILE A 23 0.51 17.69 -0.04
C ILE A 23 1.29 16.87 -1.08
N ARG A 24 0.83 15.65 -1.39
CA ARG A 24 1.42 14.82 -2.46
C ARG A 24 1.36 15.45 -3.84
N ASP A 25 0.18 15.93 -4.21
CA ASP A 25 -0.06 16.49 -5.55
C ASP A 25 0.61 17.86 -5.66
N ALA A 26 0.68 18.58 -4.54
CA ALA A 26 1.51 19.77 -4.42
C ALA A 26 2.99 19.47 -4.62
N ALA A 27 3.53 18.41 -4.01
CA ALA A 27 4.93 18.00 -4.18
C ALA A 27 5.28 17.74 -5.64
N LYS A 28 4.40 17.01 -6.37
CA LYS A 28 4.54 16.80 -7.81
C LYS A 28 4.55 18.13 -8.60
N LYS A 29 3.62 19.04 -8.30
CA LYS A 29 3.52 20.35 -8.98
C LYS A 29 4.69 21.28 -8.67
N LEU A 30 5.27 21.17 -7.48
CA LEU A 30 6.44 21.95 -7.04
C LEU A 30 7.77 21.23 -7.33
N ALA A 31 7.75 20.13 -8.09
CA ALA A 31 8.93 19.35 -8.46
C ALA A 31 9.82 18.94 -7.27
N THR A 32 9.19 18.52 -6.18
CA THR A 32 9.85 18.07 -4.93
C THR A 32 9.16 16.81 -4.39
N THR A 33 9.60 16.30 -3.24
CA THR A 33 9.01 15.14 -2.58
C THR A 33 8.04 15.52 -1.46
N GLU A 34 7.15 14.60 -1.09
CA GLU A 34 6.20 14.81 -0.01
C GLU A 34 6.91 15.00 1.34
N ALA A 35 8.00 14.26 1.57
CA ALA A 35 8.84 14.41 2.75
C ALA A 35 9.52 15.79 2.83
N GLU A 36 10.09 16.27 1.72
CA GLU A 36 10.73 17.60 1.68
C GLU A 36 9.73 18.72 1.92
N LEU A 37 8.53 18.66 1.31
CA LEU A 37 7.46 19.62 1.59
C LEU A 37 7.05 19.59 3.05
N LEU A 38 6.84 18.41 3.63
CA LEU A 38 6.45 18.28 5.02
C LEU A 38 7.53 18.86 5.95
N ALA A 39 8.80 18.62 5.63
CA ALA A 39 9.94 19.09 6.41
C ALA A 39 10.06 20.63 6.48
N THR A 40 9.52 21.36 5.49
CA THR A 40 9.46 22.85 5.55
C THR A 40 8.65 23.38 6.74
N SER A 41 7.77 22.56 7.30
CA SER A 41 6.90 22.90 8.42
C SER A 41 7.45 22.46 9.79
N ILE A 42 8.70 21.97 9.85
CA ILE A 42 9.36 21.60 11.12
C ILE A 42 9.53 22.83 12.01
N GLY A 43 9.27 22.65 13.31
CA GLY A 43 9.29 23.73 14.30
C GLY A 43 7.96 24.49 14.38
N GLY A 44 7.00 24.16 13.53
CA GLY A 44 5.60 24.57 13.65
C GLY A 44 4.70 23.35 13.86
N ALA A 45 3.95 22.98 12.82
CA ALA A 45 3.03 21.84 12.82
C ALA A 45 3.71 20.47 12.75
N VAL A 46 5.04 20.42 12.54
CA VAL A 46 5.78 19.17 12.31
C VAL A 46 6.94 19.04 13.29
N THR A 47 7.10 17.83 13.83
CA THR A 47 8.24 17.42 14.66
C THR A 47 8.91 16.22 14.02
N ARG A 48 10.21 16.31 13.77
CA ARG A 48 11.00 15.18 13.28
C ARG A 48 11.15 14.14 14.39
N LEU A 49 10.90 12.88 14.07
CA LEU A 49 11.12 11.75 14.96
C LEU A 49 12.43 11.05 14.62
N THR A 50 12.98 10.31 15.58
CA THR A 50 14.14 9.45 15.38
C THR A 50 13.85 8.36 14.34
N ASN A 51 14.91 7.79 13.76
CA ASN A 51 14.80 6.67 12.83
C ASN A 51 14.54 5.32 13.53
N ALA A 52 14.11 5.33 14.80
CA ALA A 52 13.74 4.15 15.57
C ALA A 52 12.36 3.59 15.16
N PHE A 53 12.14 3.40 13.86
CA PHE A 53 10.83 3.10 13.27
C PHE A 53 10.16 1.88 13.88
N GLN A 54 10.93 0.82 14.15
CA GLN A 54 10.41 -0.40 14.77
C GLN A 54 9.87 -0.14 16.18
N ASP A 55 10.56 0.70 16.95
CA ASP A 55 10.16 1.00 18.34
C ASP A 55 9.00 2.00 18.37
N ILE A 56 8.98 2.97 17.44
CA ILE A 56 7.82 3.83 17.22
C ILE A 56 6.59 2.97 16.92
N LEU A 57 6.67 2.05 15.96
CA LEU A 57 5.54 1.18 15.56
C LEU A 57 5.07 0.27 16.71
N LYS A 58 5.97 -0.22 17.57
CA LYS A 58 5.57 -0.97 18.78
C LYS A 58 4.82 -0.08 19.77
N ALA A 59 5.24 1.19 19.91
CA ALA A 59 4.61 2.13 20.83
C ALA A 59 3.21 2.58 20.35
N VAL A 60 2.89 2.44 19.06
CA VAL A 60 1.58 2.83 18.49
C VAL A 60 0.40 2.09 19.15
N GLU A 61 0.61 0.90 19.71
CA GLU A 61 -0.46 0.19 20.43
C GLU A 61 -1.08 1.03 21.55
N SER A 62 -0.28 1.88 22.21
CA SER A 62 -0.73 2.76 23.30
C SER A 62 -1.72 3.84 22.87
N LEU A 63 -1.81 4.15 21.57
CA LEU A 63 -2.73 5.15 21.02
C LEU A 63 -4.18 4.66 20.97
N GLY A 64 -4.42 3.37 21.22
CA GLY A 64 -5.73 2.74 21.06
C GLY A 64 -6.13 2.62 19.59
N LYS A 65 -7.40 2.90 19.28
CA LYS A 65 -7.91 2.85 17.90
C LYS A 65 -7.36 4.05 17.14
N VAL A 66 -6.78 3.80 15.96
CA VAL A 66 -6.22 4.81 15.04
C VAL A 66 -6.66 4.48 13.60
N MET A 67 -6.35 5.34 12.63
CA MET A 67 -6.50 5.07 11.20
C MET A 67 -5.13 4.91 10.54
N ALA A 68 -4.89 3.72 9.98
CA ALA A 68 -3.73 3.36 9.18
C ALA A 68 -3.97 3.71 7.70
N LEU A 69 -3.05 4.45 7.08
CA LEU A 69 -3.11 4.81 5.67
C LEU A 69 -1.84 4.35 4.94
N THR A 70 -2.05 3.49 3.95
CA THR A 70 -1.02 3.07 2.98
C THR A 70 -1.55 3.31 1.57
N ARG A 71 -0.68 3.71 0.65
CA ARG A 71 -1.09 3.99 -0.72
C ARG A 71 0.06 3.85 -1.72
N ASN A 72 -0.30 3.72 -2.98
CA ASN A 72 0.54 4.04 -4.13
C ASN A 72 -0.07 5.23 -4.90
N ASP A 73 0.34 5.45 -6.15
CA ASP A 73 -0.14 6.55 -6.99
C ASP A 73 -1.64 6.45 -7.32
N TYR A 74 -2.23 5.25 -7.32
CA TYR A 74 -3.54 5.01 -7.90
C TYR A 74 -4.53 4.27 -6.99
N CYS A 75 -4.10 3.83 -5.81
CA CYS A 75 -4.96 3.29 -4.77
C CYS A 75 -4.57 3.84 -3.39
N VAL A 76 -5.55 4.36 -2.65
CA VAL A 76 -5.43 4.75 -1.24
C VAL A 76 -6.21 3.76 -0.39
N HIS A 77 -5.56 3.23 0.66
CA HIS A 77 -6.12 2.24 1.56
C HIS A 77 -6.06 2.76 3.00
N GLU A 78 -7.23 3.03 3.58
CA GLU A 78 -7.40 3.52 4.95
C GLU A 78 -8.12 2.45 5.79
N ARG A 79 -7.54 2.03 6.91
CA ARG A 79 -8.13 1.01 7.79
C ARG A 79 -8.02 1.46 9.24
N LYS A 80 -9.14 1.45 9.96
CA LYS A 80 -9.20 1.82 11.37
C LYS A 80 -9.07 0.61 12.27
N GLY A 81 -8.24 0.69 13.31
CA GLY A 81 -8.01 -0.44 14.21
C GLY A 81 -6.93 -0.15 15.25
N ILE A 82 -6.54 -1.18 15.98
CA ILE A 82 -5.49 -1.10 17.03
C ILE A 82 -4.24 -1.83 16.53
N TYR A 83 -3.06 -1.24 16.72
CA TYR A 83 -1.78 -1.82 16.33
C TYR A 83 -1.31 -2.90 17.31
N LYS A 84 -2.00 -4.05 17.33
CA LYS A 84 -1.64 -5.19 18.17
C LYS A 84 -0.70 -6.16 17.46
N ASN A 85 0.08 -6.89 18.25
CA ASN A 85 0.95 -7.99 17.79
C ASN A 85 2.00 -7.56 16.75
N VAL A 86 2.57 -6.37 16.94
CA VAL A 86 3.68 -5.89 16.11
C VAL A 86 4.90 -6.78 16.35
N SER A 87 5.42 -7.40 15.30
CA SER A 87 6.60 -8.26 15.38
C SER A 87 7.61 -7.92 14.28
N PHE A 88 8.90 -8.11 14.58
CA PHE A 88 9.99 -7.86 13.64
C PHE A 88 10.97 -9.02 13.66
N SER A 89 11.42 -9.43 12.47
CA SER A 89 12.51 -10.36 12.24
C SER A 89 13.51 -9.70 11.30
N GLY A 90 14.55 -9.09 11.89
CA GLY A 90 15.50 -8.24 11.15
C GLY A 90 14.79 -7.05 10.48
N PRO A 91 14.93 -6.86 9.16
CA PRO A 91 14.27 -5.76 8.45
C PRO A 91 12.80 -6.03 8.07
N MET A 92 12.28 -7.23 8.33
CA MET A 92 10.90 -7.60 8.01
C MET A 92 10.02 -7.42 9.24
N GLY A 93 8.92 -6.69 9.10
CA GLY A 93 7.91 -6.52 10.15
C GLY A 93 6.55 -7.07 9.74
N LEU A 94 5.81 -7.56 10.71
CA LEU A 94 4.46 -8.08 10.54
C LEU A 94 3.55 -7.51 11.64
N LEU A 95 2.41 -6.96 11.24
CA LEU A 95 1.23 -6.88 12.09
C LEU A 95 0.20 -7.83 11.52
N VAL A 96 -0.30 -8.74 12.34
CA VAL A 96 -1.39 -9.64 11.96
C VAL A 96 -2.44 -9.58 13.04
N ASN A 97 -3.54 -8.89 12.75
CA ASN A 97 -4.74 -8.87 13.57
C ASN A 97 -5.98 -8.61 12.70
N PRO A 98 -7.22 -8.78 13.22
CA PRO A 98 -8.44 -8.65 12.41
C PRO A 98 -8.66 -7.28 11.76
N ASP A 99 -8.02 -6.22 12.27
CA ASP A 99 -8.21 -4.86 11.78
C ASP A 99 -6.99 -4.33 11.03
N ILE A 100 -5.86 -4.17 11.73
CA ILE A 100 -4.61 -3.69 11.16
C ILE A 100 -3.73 -4.88 10.78
N ASP A 101 -3.73 -5.23 9.50
CA ASP A 101 -2.87 -6.25 8.91
C ASP A 101 -1.86 -5.60 7.96
N LEU A 102 -0.57 -5.70 8.29
CA LEU A 102 0.53 -5.05 7.59
C LEU A 102 1.68 -6.02 7.30
N ARG A 103 2.31 -5.84 6.13
CA ARG A 103 3.68 -6.33 5.85
C ARG A 103 4.59 -5.12 5.75
N LEU A 104 5.67 -5.10 6.52
CA LEU A 104 6.57 -3.95 6.65
C LEU A 104 7.97 -4.31 6.15
N PHE A 105 8.50 -3.49 5.24
CA PHE A 105 9.82 -3.65 4.65
C PHE A 105 10.74 -2.52 5.14
N MET A 106 11.31 -2.67 6.33
CA MET A 106 11.97 -1.58 7.06
C MET A 106 13.20 -1.01 6.32
N MET A 107 13.80 -1.75 5.39
CA MET A 107 14.90 -1.26 4.54
C MET A 107 14.54 -0.05 3.67
N GLN A 108 13.25 0.16 3.43
CA GLN A 108 12.74 1.24 2.60
C GLN A 108 12.46 2.51 3.40
N TRP A 109 12.31 2.39 4.73
CA TRP A 109 11.97 3.49 5.61
C TRP A 109 13.19 4.38 5.84
N SER A 110 13.00 5.70 5.76
CA SER A 110 14.10 6.68 5.77
C SER A 110 13.90 7.79 6.78
N SER A 111 12.68 8.31 6.92
CA SER A 111 12.37 9.37 7.89
C SER A 111 10.96 9.23 8.48
N ALA A 112 10.78 9.81 9.66
CA ALA A 112 9.52 9.81 10.40
C ALA A 112 9.23 11.19 10.99
N PHE A 113 7.95 11.56 10.99
CA PHE A 113 7.49 12.84 11.51
C PHE A 113 6.19 12.68 12.29
N ALA A 114 6.08 13.41 13.39
CA ALA A 114 4.82 13.71 14.03
C ALA A 114 4.27 15.01 13.43
N VAL A 115 2.98 15.04 13.13
CA VAL A 115 2.33 16.15 12.43
C VAL A 115 1.05 16.51 13.17
N ASP A 116 0.85 17.79 13.44
CA ASP A 116 -0.38 18.38 13.98
C ASP A 116 -0.91 19.44 13.02
N GLU A 117 -1.81 19.04 12.13
CA GLU A 117 -2.49 19.96 11.23
C GLU A 117 -3.84 20.38 11.82
N ASN A 118 -3.84 21.49 12.57
CA ASN A 118 -5.04 22.05 13.19
C ASN A 118 -5.81 21.04 14.07
N GLY A 119 -5.09 20.30 14.92
CA GLY A 119 -5.64 19.27 15.78
C GLY A 119 -5.71 17.88 15.13
N ARG A 120 -5.49 17.77 13.83
CA ARG A 120 -5.37 16.46 13.15
C ARG A 120 -3.96 15.92 13.34
N LYS A 121 -3.78 15.14 14.41
CA LYS A 121 -2.51 14.52 14.80
C LYS A 121 -2.22 13.24 14.01
N SER A 122 -0.97 13.05 13.58
CA SER A 122 -0.53 11.87 12.84
C SER A 122 0.95 11.56 12.95
N LEU A 123 1.31 10.29 12.80
CA LEU A 123 2.67 9.83 12.54
C LEU A 123 2.80 9.53 11.04
N GLN A 124 3.81 10.08 10.38
CA GLN A 124 4.01 9.94 8.93
C GLN A 124 5.42 9.45 8.63
N PHE A 125 5.52 8.39 7.83
CA PHE A 125 6.77 7.70 7.50
C PHE A 125 7.05 7.77 6.01
N PHE A 126 8.30 8.02 5.65
CA PHE A 126 8.71 8.29 4.27
C PHE A 126 9.89 7.43 3.85
N GLY A 127 9.94 7.13 2.57
CA GLY A 127 11.00 6.36 1.93
C GLY A 127 12.24 7.19 1.60
N LYS A 128 13.26 6.50 1.09
CA LYS A 128 14.51 7.14 0.64
C LYS A 128 14.29 8.09 -0.54
N ASP A 129 13.23 7.86 -1.31
CA ASP A 129 12.79 8.71 -2.41
C ASP A 129 11.87 9.86 -1.96
N GLY A 130 11.66 10.02 -0.65
CA GLY A 130 10.79 11.04 -0.08
C GLY A 130 9.29 10.80 -0.31
N ALA A 131 8.91 9.63 -0.85
CA ALA A 131 7.51 9.24 -0.99
C ALA A 131 6.96 8.72 0.35
N ALA A 132 5.67 8.94 0.60
CA ALA A 132 5.01 8.41 1.79
C ALA A 132 4.97 6.87 1.75
N ILE A 133 5.47 6.23 2.80
CA ILE A 133 5.39 4.78 2.99
C ILE A 133 4.10 4.42 3.72
N HIS A 134 3.85 5.08 4.84
CA HIS A 134 2.75 4.76 5.74
C HIS A 134 2.42 5.97 6.62
N LYS A 135 1.15 6.11 6.99
CA LYS A 135 0.70 7.16 7.93
C LYS A 135 -0.28 6.59 8.94
N ILE A 136 -0.26 7.13 10.14
CA ILE A 136 -1.12 6.73 11.26
C ILE A 136 -1.78 8.00 11.78
N TYR A 137 -3.09 8.11 11.64
CA TYR A 137 -3.87 9.25 12.09
C TYR A 137 -4.61 8.90 13.37
N LEU A 138 -4.64 9.84 14.31
CA LEU A 138 -5.57 9.76 15.43
C LEU A 138 -7.01 9.89 14.90
N VAL A 139 -7.90 9.15 15.55
CA VAL A 139 -9.35 9.26 15.40
C VAL A 139 -9.94 9.76 16.72
N GLU A 140 -11.24 10.05 16.74
CA GLU A 140 -11.92 10.60 17.91
C GLU A 140 -11.71 9.78 19.20
N THR A 141 -11.60 8.46 19.08
CA THR A 141 -11.41 7.54 20.22
C THR A 141 -9.94 7.21 20.52
N SER A 142 -8.98 7.87 19.87
CA SER A 142 -7.55 7.65 20.14
C SER A 142 -7.14 8.28 21.47
N ASP A 143 -6.10 7.73 22.08
CA ASP A 143 -5.47 8.32 23.26
C ASP A 143 -4.48 9.42 22.86
N VAL A 144 -4.91 10.68 23.04
CA VAL A 144 -4.10 11.87 22.74
C VAL A 144 -2.92 12.01 23.70
N GLN A 145 -3.08 11.62 24.98
CA GLN A 145 -1.98 11.72 25.95
C GLN A 145 -0.88 10.71 25.64
N ALA A 146 -1.26 9.50 25.24
CA ALA A 146 -0.33 8.49 24.76
C ALA A 146 0.41 8.95 23.49
N TYR A 147 -0.28 9.65 22.58
CA TYR A 147 0.37 10.27 21.42
C TYR A 147 1.41 11.30 21.82
N ASP A 148 1.06 12.25 22.68
CA ASP A 148 1.99 13.30 23.10
C ASP A 148 3.21 12.70 23.83
N ALA A 149 3.01 11.66 24.65
CA ALA A 149 4.09 10.92 25.29
C ALA A 149 4.99 10.17 24.29
N LEU A 150 4.41 9.54 23.27
CA LEU A 150 5.14 8.88 22.19
C LEU A 150 5.98 9.89 21.41
N VAL A 151 5.40 11.01 21.00
CA VAL A 151 6.12 12.07 20.28
C VAL A 151 7.28 12.60 21.11
N ALA A 152 7.06 12.87 22.40
CA ALA A 152 8.12 13.32 23.31
C ALA A 152 9.26 12.28 23.42
N ALA A 153 8.94 11.00 23.52
CA ALA A 153 9.92 9.93 23.63
C ALA A 153 10.77 9.72 22.36
N PHE A 154 10.18 9.95 21.18
CA PHE A 154 10.82 9.67 19.90
C PHE A 154 11.24 10.92 19.12
N THR A 155 11.15 12.12 19.70
CA THR A 155 11.62 13.36 19.04
C THR A 155 13.11 13.27 18.71
N ALA A 156 13.47 13.57 17.47
CA ALA A 156 14.87 13.60 17.05
C ALA A 156 15.62 14.76 17.73
N PRO A 157 16.87 14.57 18.18
CA PRO A 157 17.66 15.64 18.80
C PRO A 157 17.97 16.77 17.81
N ASP A 158 18.21 16.44 16.54
CA ASP A 158 18.36 17.41 15.47
C ASP A 158 17.07 17.52 14.65
N GLN A 159 16.37 18.64 14.79
CA GLN A 159 15.15 18.94 14.04
C GLN A 159 15.42 19.49 12.64
N GLN A 160 16.66 19.90 12.33
CA GLN A 160 17.03 20.57 11.09
C GLN A 160 17.96 19.74 10.20
N GLU A 161 18.22 18.47 10.57
CA GLU A 161 19.02 17.55 9.78
C GLU A 161 18.49 17.46 8.33
N ALA A 162 19.37 17.53 7.33
CA ALA A 162 18.95 17.45 5.93
C ALA A 162 18.34 16.07 5.60
N LEU A 163 17.30 16.04 4.77
CA LEU A 163 16.78 14.79 4.23
C LEU A 163 17.67 14.31 3.08
N LEU A 164 18.15 13.07 3.19
CA LEU A 164 18.90 12.41 2.12
C LEU A 164 17.91 11.74 1.17
N ILE A 165 17.43 12.52 0.20
CA ILE A 165 16.49 12.06 -0.82
C ILE A 165 17.24 11.47 -2.01
N ASN A 166 16.85 10.27 -2.41
CA ASN A 166 17.28 9.61 -3.63
C ASN A 166 16.05 9.22 -4.46
N THR A 167 15.77 9.99 -5.50
CA THR A 167 14.65 9.76 -6.44
C THR A 167 15.02 8.85 -7.61
N ASP A 168 16.26 8.32 -7.67
CA ASP A 168 16.70 7.48 -8.77
C ASP A 168 15.92 6.15 -8.75
N LYS A 169 15.00 6.02 -9.69
CA LYS A 169 14.30 4.77 -9.94
C LYS A 169 15.12 3.93 -10.91
N LYS A 170 15.53 2.75 -10.48
CA LYS A 170 16.10 1.76 -11.39
C LYS A 170 15.00 1.26 -12.32
N VAL A 171 15.03 1.70 -13.57
CA VAL A 171 14.13 1.19 -14.61
C VAL A 171 14.45 -0.29 -14.82
N VAL A 172 13.46 -1.15 -14.62
CA VAL A 172 13.58 -2.58 -14.93
C VAL A 172 13.22 -2.74 -16.40
N VAL A 173 14.23 -3.05 -17.21
CA VAL A 173 14.03 -3.40 -18.62
C VAL A 173 13.77 -4.90 -18.69
N GLU A 174 12.60 -5.28 -19.18
CA GLU A 174 12.27 -6.68 -19.45
C GLU A 174 13.18 -7.22 -20.56
N LYS A 175 13.68 -8.44 -20.37
CA LYS A 175 14.25 -9.20 -21.48
C LYS A 175 13.14 -9.63 -22.42
N PRO A 176 13.40 -9.87 -23.71
CA PRO A 176 12.44 -10.52 -24.58
C PRO A 176 11.93 -11.83 -23.96
N ASP A 177 10.63 -12.09 -24.08
CA ASP A 177 10.00 -13.30 -23.54
C ASP A 177 10.67 -14.59 -24.08
N SER A 178 11.22 -14.54 -25.30
CA SER A 178 11.99 -15.63 -25.93
C SER A 178 13.34 -15.94 -25.27
N GLU A 179 13.86 -15.04 -24.42
CA GLU A 179 15.11 -15.25 -23.66
C GLU A 179 14.85 -15.85 -22.27
N ILE A 180 13.59 -16.09 -21.91
CA ILE A 180 13.22 -16.73 -20.65
C ILE A 180 13.08 -18.23 -20.87
N GLU A 181 13.60 -19.02 -19.94
CA GLU A 181 13.39 -20.47 -19.89
C GLU A 181 11.94 -20.80 -19.47
N VAL A 182 10.99 -20.56 -20.38
CA VAL A 182 9.53 -20.57 -20.10
C VAL A 182 9.08 -21.90 -19.51
N ALA A 183 9.55 -23.03 -20.04
CA ALA A 183 9.17 -24.35 -19.52
C ALA A 183 9.57 -24.52 -18.05
N ALA A 184 10.80 -24.14 -17.68
CA ALA A 184 11.28 -24.20 -16.31
C ALA A 184 10.58 -23.17 -15.39
N PHE A 185 10.24 -21.99 -15.93
CA PHE A 185 9.45 -20.99 -15.23
C PHE A 185 8.06 -21.52 -14.88
N GLN A 186 7.37 -22.11 -15.86
CA GLN A 186 6.04 -22.69 -15.68
C GLN A 186 6.05 -23.90 -14.76
N GLU A 187 7.05 -24.78 -14.86
CA GLU A 187 7.23 -25.89 -13.92
C GLU A 187 7.42 -25.38 -12.48
N THR A 188 8.25 -24.34 -12.30
CA THR A 188 8.45 -23.73 -10.97
C THR A 188 7.16 -23.09 -10.45
N TRP A 189 6.35 -22.47 -11.32
CA TRP A 189 5.04 -21.91 -10.95
C TRP A 189 4.09 -23.01 -10.45
N LEU A 190 4.02 -24.12 -11.17
CA LEU A 190 3.15 -25.25 -10.81
C LEU A 190 3.58 -25.91 -9.49
N GLY A 191 4.87 -25.81 -9.13
CA GLY A 191 5.43 -26.32 -7.88
C GLY A 191 5.34 -25.38 -6.67
N LEU A 192 4.74 -24.18 -6.79
CA LEU A 192 4.62 -23.24 -5.66
C LEU A 192 3.90 -23.86 -4.46
N GLN A 193 4.43 -23.62 -3.26
CA GLN A 193 3.85 -24.12 -2.00
C GLN A 193 3.20 -23.01 -1.18
N ASP A 194 3.63 -21.76 -1.38
CA ASP A 194 3.00 -20.57 -0.84
C ASP A 194 2.96 -19.43 -1.89
N THR A 195 1.91 -18.62 -1.84
CA THR A 195 1.82 -17.34 -2.57
C THR A 195 3.02 -16.40 -2.36
N HIS A 196 3.69 -16.46 -1.20
CA HIS A 196 4.87 -15.65 -0.89
C HIS A 196 6.12 -16.11 -1.67
N ASP A 197 6.18 -17.38 -2.11
CA ASP A 197 7.30 -17.93 -2.89
C ASP A 197 7.34 -17.32 -4.30
N PHE A 198 6.21 -16.82 -4.79
CA PHE A 198 6.06 -16.24 -6.12
C PHE A 198 7.07 -15.13 -6.39
N HIS A 199 7.35 -14.28 -5.40
CA HIS A 199 8.33 -13.20 -5.53
C HIS A 199 9.76 -13.74 -5.70
N GLY A 200 10.11 -14.80 -4.98
CA GLY A 200 11.38 -15.49 -5.13
C GLY A 200 11.53 -16.11 -6.52
N MET A 201 10.45 -16.70 -7.05
CA MET A 201 10.41 -17.25 -8.41
C MET A 201 10.64 -16.17 -9.48
N LEU A 202 9.93 -15.04 -9.42
CA LEU A 202 10.12 -13.95 -10.38
C LEU A 202 11.59 -13.46 -10.41
N ARG A 203 12.20 -13.31 -9.22
CA ARG A 203 13.61 -12.95 -9.09
C ARG A 203 14.55 -14.00 -9.67
N LYS A 204 14.29 -15.29 -9.44
CA LYS A 204 15.09 -16.41 -9.96
C LYS A 204 15.20 -16.37 -11.49
N PHE A 205 14.10 -16.05 -12.16
CA PHE A 205 14.05 -15.97 -13.63
C PHE A 205 14.35 -14.56 -14.17
N GLY A 206 14.53 -13.57 -13.30
CA GLY A 206 14.84 -12.20 -13.69
C GLY A 206 13.73 -11.51 -14.46
N VAL A 207 12.47 -11.89 -14.21
CA VAL A 207 11.29 -11.35 -14.88
C VAL A 207 10.55 -10.36 -13.98
N THR A 208 9.90 -9.37 -14.59
CA THR A 208 8.94 -8.52 -13.88
C THR A 208 7.68 -9.33 -13.52
N ARG A 209 6.82 -8.75 -12.69
CA ARG A 209 5.55 -9.41 -12.34
C ARG A 209 4.66 -9.56 -13.57
N THR A 210 4.45 -8.50 -14.34
CA THR A 210 3.64 -8.51 -15.56
C THR A 210 4.19 -9.46 -16.63
N GLN A 211 5.52 -9.51 -16.83
CA GLN A 211 6.14 -10.51 -17.69
C GLN A 211 5.90 -11.94 -17.18
N GLY A 212 6.06 -12.16 -15.87
CA GLY A 212 5.76 -13.44 -15.26
C GLY A 212 4.31 -13.88 -15.47
N LEU A 213 3.34 -12.94 -15.45
CA LEU A 213 1.94 -13.24 -15.75
C LEU A 213 1.72 -13.60 -17.23
N ARG A 214 2.38 -12.92 -18.18
CA ARG A 214 2.32 -13.29 -19.61
C ARG A 214 2.86 -14.69 -19.88
N LEU A 215 3.88 -15.10 -19.11
CA LEU A 215 4.57 -16.39 -19.25
C LEU A 215 3.98 -17.50 -18.37
N ALA A 216 2.90 -17.22 -17.62
CA ALA A 216 2.29 -18.17 -16.71
C ALA A 216 1.84 -19.45 -17.45
N PRO A 217 1.74 -20.59 -16.75
CA PRO A 217 1.16 -21.80 -17.32
C PRO A 217 -0.27 -21.54 -17.83
N GLU A 218 -0.71 -22.31 -18.83
CA GLU A 218 -2.05 -22.17 -19.40
C GLU A 218 -3.12 -22.18 -18.30
N GLY A 219 -4.06 -21.22 -18.38
CA GLY A 219 -5.14 -21.06 -17.41
C GLY A 219 -4.75 -20.49 -16.03
N HIS A 220 -3.47 -20.20 -15.78
CA HIS A 220 -3.00 -19.68 -14.49
C HIS A 220 -2.89 -18.16 -14.42
N ALA A 221 -2.85 -17.47 -15.56
CA ALA A 221 -3.02 -16.03 -15.62
C ALA A 221 -3.76 -15.66 -16.89
N VAL A 222 -4.84 -14.89 -16.77
CA VAL A 222 -5.60 -14.36 -17.91
C VAL A 222 -5.89 -12.88 -17.70
N LEU A 223 -5.81 -12.11 -18.78
CA LEU A 223 -6.27 -10.73 -18.78
C LEU A 223 -7.79 -10.70 -18.70
N ILE A 224 -8.32 -9.84 -17.83
CA ILE A 224 -9.75 -9.60 -17.70
C ILE A 224 -10.04 -8.11 -17.89
N THR A 225 -11.29 -7.79 -18.22
CA THR A 225 -11.70 -6.40 -18.42
C THR A 225 -11.74 -5.60 -17.12
N LYS A 226 -11.66 -4.26 -17.21
CA LYS A 226 -11.81 -3.38 -16.04
C LYS A 226 -13.22 -3.46 -15.46
N GLU A 227 -14.22 -3.69 -16.31
CA GLU A 227 -15.61 -3.92 -15.92
C GLU A 227 -15.73 -5.18 -15.05
N SER A 228 -14.93 -6.22 -15.33
CA SER A 228 -14.89 -7.44 -14.52
C SER A 228 -14.38 -7.17 -13.10
N LEU A 229 -13.37 -6.31 -12.94
CA LEU A 229 -12.87 -5.90 -11.63
C LEU A 229 -13.98 -5.24 -10.79
N LYS A 230 -14.70 -4.29 -11.40
CA LYS A 230 -15.78 -3.58 -10.71
C LYS A 230 -16.93 -4.52 -10.35
N ALA A 231 -17.35 -5.36 -11.29
CA ALA A 231 -18.41 -6.34 -11.07
C ALA A 231 -18.05 -7.34 -9.96
N VAL A 232 -16.78 -7.72 -9.80
CA VAL A 232 -16.34 -8.58 -8.69
C VAL A 232 -16.52 -7.88 -7.33
N ILE A 233 -16.16 -6.59 -7.22
CA ILE A 233 -16.29 -5.84 -5.96
C ILE A 233 -17.77 -5.61 -5.63
N GLU A 234 -18.58 -5.26 -6.63
CA GLU A 234 -20.04 -5.10 -6.49
C GLU A 234 -20.68 -6.43 -6.05
N LYS A 235 -20.34 -7.54 -6.70
CA LYS A 235 -20.87 -8.86 -6.35
C LYS A 235 -20.46 -9.31 -4.96
N ALA A 236 -19.22 -9.06 -4.55
CA ALA A 236 -18.77 -9.33 -3.18
C ALA A 236 -19.57 -8.53 -2.14
N SER A 237 -19.88 -7.27 -2.44
CA SER A 237 -20.74 -6.43 -1.59
C SER A 237 -22.18 -6.95 -1.50
N GLU A 238 -22.78 -7.31 -2.64
CA GLU A 238 -24.14 -7.84 -2.74
C GLU A 238 -24.35 -9.18 -2.03
N THR A 239 -23.32 -10.04 -2.02
CA THR A 239 -23.39 -11.41 -1.51
C THR A 239 -22.82 -11.59 -0.11
N ASP A 240 -22.44 -10.48 0.54
CA ASP A 240 -21.79 -10.48 1.85
C ASP A 240 -20.51 -11.35 1.87
N LEU A 241 -19.83 -11.44 0.73
CA LEU A 241 -18.60 -12.22 0.62
C LEU A 241 -17.45 -11.41 1.20
N GLU A 242 -16.83 -11.94 2.25
CA GLU A 242 -15.62 -11.35 2.81
C GLU A 242 -14.43 -11.53 1.86
N ILE A 243 -13.81 -10.42 1.50
CA ILE A 243 -12.64 -10.37 0.62
C ILE A 243 -11.43 -9.82 1.38
N MET A 244 -10.26 -9.95 0.76
CA MET A 244 -9.05 -9.28 1.19
C MET A 244 -8.62 -8.30 0.11
N VAL A 245 -8.21 -7.09 0.52
CA VAL A 245 -7.74 -6.02 -0.37
C VAL A 245 -6.34 -5.63 0.03
N PHE A 246 -5.40 -5.74 -0.90
CA PHE A 246 -3.98 -5.46 -0.67
C PHE A 246 -3.58 -4.21 -1.44
N THR A 247 -3.10 -3.19 -0.72
CA THR A 247 -2.52 -1.99 -1.32
C THR A 247 -1.16 -1.71 -0.69
N GLY A 248 -0.17 -1.45 -1.53
CA GLY A 248 1.21 -1.25 -1.10
C GLY A 248 1.77 0.12 -1.43
N SER A 249 2.73 0.55 -0.63
CA SER A 249 3.81 1.47 -0.98
C SER A 249 5.12 0.68 -1.13
N ALA A 250 6.24 1.36 -1.38
CA ALA A 250 7.54 0.69 -1.46
C ALA A 250 7.92 -0.04 -0.15
N GLY A 251 7.48 0.47 1.01
CA GLY A 251 7.89 -0.01 2.33
C GLY A 251 6.82 -0.66 3.18
N CYS A 252 5.56 -0.71 2.71
CA CYS A 252 4.43 -1.23 3.47
C CYS A 252 3.37 -1.82 2.53
N ILE A 253 2.85 -3.00 2.84
CA ILE A 253 1.60 -3.50 2.27
C ILE A 253 0.57 -3.50 3.39
N GLN A 254 -0.58 -2.89 3.13
CA GLN A 254 -1.72 -2.87 4.03
C GLN A 254 -2.86 -3.71 3.46
N ILE A 255 -3.49 -4.46 4.36
CA ILE A 255 -4.45 -5.49 4.02
C ILE A 255 -5.75 -5.21 4.76
N HIS A 256 -6.84 -5.06 4.03
CA HIS A 256 -8.19 -5.22 4.57
C HIS A 256 -8.59 -6.69 4.47
N THR A 257 -9.29 -7.21 5.47
CA THR A 257 -9.98 -8.50 5.40
C THR A 257 -11.38 -8.32 5.98
N GLY A 258 -12.41 -8.55 5.17
CA GLY A 258 -13.79 -8.45 5.60
C GLY A 258 -14.73 -8.05 4.48
N LEU A 259 -15.92 -7.60 4.87
CA LEU A 259 -16.93 -7.10 3.94
C LEU A 259 -16.48 -5.78 3.31
N VAL A 260 -17.05 -5.50 2.13
CA VAL A 260 -17.07 -4.19 1.50
C VAL A 260 -18.53 -3.85 1.20
N LYS A 261 -19.03 -2.68 1.62
CA LYS A 261 -20.47 -2.40 1.55
C LYS A 261 -20.84 -1.13 0.81
N ASN A 262 -20.30 0.00 1.27
CA ASN A 262 -20.68 1.31 0.77
C ASN A 262 -19.84 1.64 -0.46
N LEU A 263 -20.27 1.17 -1.61
CA LEU A 263 -19.59 1.39 -2.89
C LEU A 263 -20.07 2.70 -3.52
N LEU A 264 -19.12 3.52 -4.01
CA LEU A 264 -19.45 4.80 -4.64
C LEU A 264 -18.50 5.12 -5.79
N GLN A 265 -19.06 5.45 -6.96
CA GLN A 265 -18.31 6.09 -8.03
C GLN A 265 -18.32 7.61 -7.85
N THR A 266 -17.17 8.27 -7.95
CA THR A 266 -17.09 9.74 -8.00
C THR A 266 -16.01 10.16 -8.99
N GLY A 267 -16.44 10.55 -10.19
CA GLY A 267 -15.53 10.82 -11.31
C GLY A 267 -14.66 9.60 -11.61
N PRO A 268 -13.32 9.73 -11.69
CA PRO A 268 -12.42 8.61 -11.96
C PRO A 268 -12.23 7.64 -10.78
N TRP A 269 -12.78 7.96 -9.61
CA TRP A 269 -12.55 7.19 -8.39
C TRP A 269 -13.68 6.20 -8.12
N PHE A 270 -13.32 4.93 -7.97
CA PHE A 270 -14.17 3.91 -7.39
C PHE A 270 -13.81 3.71 -5.92
N ASN A 271 -14.82 3.81 -5.05
CA ASN A 271 -14.60 3.93 -3.61
C ASN A 271 -15.32 2.83 -2.83
N VAL A 272 -14.69 2.38 -1.76
CA VAL A 272 -15.33 1.73 -0.62
C VAL A 272 -15.31 2.76 0.51
N LEU A 273 -16.46 3.05 1.12
CA LEU A 273 -16.63 4.07 2.16
C LEU A 273 -17.24 3.49 3.43
N ASP A 274 -16.69 2.36 3.91
CA ASP A 274 -17.19 1.68 5.10
C ASP A 274 -16.69 2.36 6.39
N PRO A 275 -17.36 2.16 7.54
CA PRO A 275 -17.00 2.86 8.78
C PRO A 275 -15.53 2.73 9.20
N ASP A 276 -14.95 1.53 9.00
CA ASP A 276 -13.60 1.20 9.43
C ASP A 276 -12.65 0.82 8.28
N PHE A 277 -13.12 0.83 7.02
CA PHE A 277 -12.29 0.60 5.82
C PHE A 277 -12.69 1.55 4.70
N ASN A 278 -11.76 2.36 4.20
CA ASN A 278 -11.95 3.16 3.00
C ASN A 278 -10.90 2.78 1.95
N MET A 279 -11.37 2.64 0.71
CA MET A 279 -10.51 2.44 -0.45
C MET A 279 -10.86 3.50 -1.49
N HIS A 280 -9.86 4.10 -2.11
CA HIS A 280 -10.03 5.00 -3.24
C HIS A 280 -9.16 4.51 -4.40
N LEU A 281 -9.79 3.90 -5.41
CA LEU A 281 -9.13 3.34 -6.59
C LEU A 281 -9.34 4.25 -7.80
N ARG A 282 -8.25 4.62 -8.49
CA ARG A 282 -8.24 5.50 -9.65
C ARG A 282 -8.36 4.67 -10.94
N GLU A 283 -9.58 4.49 -11.45
CA GLU A 283 -9.86 3.49 -12.51
C GLU A 283 -9.26 3.83 -13.88
N ASP A 284 -9.15 5.12 -14.21
CA ASP A 284 -8.50 5.62 -15.42
C ASP A 284 -6.97 5.44 -15.41
N ALA A 285 -6.37 5.05 -14.28
CA ALA A 285 -4.95 4.69 -14.19
C ALA A 285 -4.68 3.22 -14.54
N ILE A 286 -5.71 2.38 -14.58
CA ILE A 286 -5.54 0.94 -14.73
C ILE A 286 -5.10 0.67 -16.16
N ASP A 287 -3.99 -0.02 -16.34
CA ASP A 287 -3.56 -0.53 -17.65
C ASP A 287 -4.09 -1.95 -17.85
N LYS A 288 -3.78 -2.85 -16.92
CA LYS A 288 -4.11 -4.27 -17.02
C LYS A 288 -4.75 -4.78 -15.74
N VAL A 289 -5.71 -5.68 -15.89
CA VAL A 289 -6.29 -6.47 -14.80
C VAL A 289 -6.06 -7.94 -15.13
N TRP A 290 -5.48 -8.67 -14.20
CA TRP A 290 -5.21 -10.09 -14.35
C TRP A 290 -5.99 -10.91 -13.32
N LEU A 291 -6.65 -11.97 -13.78
CA LEU A 291 -7.07 -13.07 -12.92
C LEU A 291 -5.92 -14.08 -12.85
N VAL A 292 -5.38 -14.32 -11.66
CA VAL A 292 -4.18 -15.13 -11.44
C VAL A 292 -4.46 -16.28 -10.48
N LYS A 293 -4.02 -17.48 -10.82
CA LYS A 293 -4.14 -18.70 -10.03
C LYS A 293 -2.74 -19.19 -9.65
N LYS A 294 -2.48 -19.30 -8.36
CA LYS A 294 -1.20 -19.77 -7.83
C LYS A 294 -1.41 -21.03 -6.99
N PRO A 295 -0.71 -22.13 -7.28
CA PRO A 295 -0.70 -23.30 -6.40
C PRO A 295 -0.11 -22.95 -5.04
N THR A 296 -0.65 -23.60 -4.02
CA THR A 296 -0.13 -23.62 -2.65
C THR A 296 -0.34 -25.01 -2.06
N SER A 297 0.27 -25.26 -0.91
CA SER A 297 0.01 -26.46 -0.10
C SER A 297 -1.46 -26.60 0.33
N ASP A 298 -2.21 -25.49 0.40
CA ASP A 298 -3.64 -25.45 0.74
C ASP A 298 -4.55 -25.54 -0.50
N GLY A 299 -3.98 -25.72 -1.70
CA GLY A 299 -4.70 -25.71 -2.98
C GLY A 299 -4.47 -24.44 -3.80
N ILE A 300 -5.28 -24.24 -4.85
CA ILE A 300 -5.18 -23.04 -5.69
C ILE A 300 -5.66 -21.81 -4.92
N VAL A 301 -4.90 -20.72 -5.01
CA VAL A 301 -5.32 -19.38 -4.59
C VAL A 301 -5.52 -18.51 -5.84
N THR A 302 -6.72 -17.97 -5.97
CA THR A 302 -7.17 -17.12 -7.06
C THR A 302 -7.17 -15.67 -6.62
N SER A 303 -6.57 -14.78 -7.42
CA SER A 303 -6.45 -13.35 -7.13
C SER A 303 -6.75 -12.50 -8.35
N ILE A 304 -7.29 -11.30 -8.12
CA ILE A 304 -7.32 -10.24 -9.13
C ILE A 304 -6.16 -9.29 -8.85
N GLU A 305 -5.31 -9.06 -9.84
CA GLU A 305 -4.15 -8.18 -9.74
C GLU A 305 -4.29 -7.03 -10.74
N VAL A 306 -4.26 -5.80 -10.24
CA VAL A 306 -4.50 -4.57 -11.01
C VAL A 306 -3.17 -3.83 -11.17
N PHE A 307 -2.82 -3.47 -12.40
CA PHE A 307 -1.54 -2.85 -12.74
C PHE A 307 -1.71 -1.51 -13.44
N ASP A 308 -0.75 -0.62 -13.24
CA ASP A 308 -0.59 0.61 -14.03
C ASP A 308 0.22 0.37 -15.31
N GLU A 309 0.37 1.43 -16.13
CA GLU A 309 1.11 1.39 -17.40
C GLU A 309 2.60 1.05 -17.21
N ALA A 310 3.17 1.33 -16.02
CA ALA A 310 4.54 0.97 -15.70
C ALA A 310 4.68 -0.50 -15.26
N GLY A 311 3.58 -1.24 -15.15
CA GLY A 311 3.56 -2.62 -14.68
C GLY A 311 3.68 -2.76 -13.16
N GLU A 312 3.47 -1.67 -12.41
CA GLU A 312 3.46 -1.68 -10.95
C GLU A 312 2.06 -2.05 -10.43
N ILE A 313 2.00 -2.74 -9.30
CA ILE A 313 0.73 -3.14 -8.68
C ILE A 313 0.01 -1.92 -8.11
N ILE A 314 -1.24 -1.72 -8.54
CA ILE A 314 -2.16 -0.75 -7.95
C ILE A 314 -2.85 -1.36 -6.72
N VAL A 315 -3.49 -2.52 -6.88
CA VAL A 315 -4.24 -3.19 -5.83
C VAL A 315 -4.42 -4.67 -6.19
N GLN A 316 -4.56 -5.52 -5.17
CA GLN A 316 -4.87 -6.94 -5.36
C GLN A 316 -6.07 -7.35 -4.51
N PHE A 317 -6.87 -8.28 -5.03
CA PHE A 317 -8.05 -8.81 -4.37
C PHE A 317 -7.97 -10.33 -4.24
N PHE A 318 -8.38 -10.84 -3.09
CA PHE A 318 -8.47 -12.27 -2.77
C PHE A 318 -9.76 -12.55 -2.01
N GLY A 319 -10.21 -13.81 -2.00
CA GLY A 319 -11.20 -14.25 -1.03
C GLY A 319 -10.58 -14.35 0.36
N LYS A 320 -11.34 -14.02 1.42
CA LYS A 320 -10.88 -14.22 2.80
C LYS A 320 -10.45 -15.67 3.00
N ARG A 321 -9.24 -15.86 3.52
CA ARG A 321 -8.71 -17.16 3.93
C ARG A 321 -7.85 -17.04 5.18
N LYS A 322 -7.62 -18.17 5.84
CA LYS A 322 -6.63 -18.30 6.93
C LYS A 322 -5.52 -19.26 6.48
N PRO A 323 -4.28 -19.15 7.01
CA PRO A 323 -3.24 -20.15 6.74
C PRO A 323 -3.73 -21.57 7.07
N GLY A 324 -3.42 -22.54 6.21
CA GLY A 324 -3.86 -23.93 6.38
C GLY A 324 -5.28 -24.20 5.91
N ILE A 325 -5.97 -23.21 5.33
CA ILE A 325 -7.33 -23.34 4.82
C ILE A 325 -7.33 -22.99 3.32
N PRO A 326 -7.93 -23.84 2.46
CA PRO A 326 -8.13 -23.52 1.05
C PRO A 326 -8.86 -22.20 0.83
N GLU A 327 -8.76 -21.66 -0.39
CA GLU A 327 -9.51 -20.45 -0.72
C GLU A 327 -11.02 -20.63 -0.60
N ASN A 328 -11.73 -19.54 -0.31
CA ASN A 328 -13.18 -19.55 -0.24
C ASN A 328 -13.76 -19.95 -1.61
N GLU A 329 -14.56 -21.02 -1.63
CA GLU A 329 -15.15 -21.53 -2.87
C GLU A 329 -16.08 -20.53 -3.54
N HIS A 330 -16.84 -19.75 -2.77
CA HIS A 330 -17.72 -18.71 -3.32
C HIS A 330 -16.91 -17.60 -4.00
N TRP A 331 -15.74 -17.25 -3.43
CA TRP A 331 -14.80 -16.34 -4.10
C TRP A 331 -14.36 -16.90 -5.44
N ARG A 332 -13.88 -18.15 -5.45
CA ARG A 332 -13.41 -18.82 -6.67
C ARG A 332 -14.50 -18.87 -7.74
N LEU A 333 -15.72 -19.30 -7.40
CA LEU A 333 -16.82 -19.39 -8.35
C LEU A 333 -17.19 -18.01 -8.90
N MET A 334 -17.38 -17.04 -8.01
CA MET A 334 -17.76 -15.67 -8.37
C MET A 334 -16.74 -15.02 -9.31
N VAL A 335 -15.44 -15.09 -9.01
CA VAL A 335 -14.44 -14.44 -9.88
C VAL A 335 -14.31 -15.11 -11.24
N ASN A 336 -14.51 -16.43 -11.34
CA ASN A 336 -14.49 -17.11 -12.64
C ASN A 336 -15.80 -16.89 -13.43
N GLU A 337 -16.93 -16.68 -12.75
CA GLU A 337 -18.21 -16.35 -13.38
C GLU A 337 -18.21 -14.93 -13.98
N VAL A 338 -17.69 -13.97 -13.22
CA VAL A 338 -17.71 -12.54 -13.58
C VAL A 338 -16.57 -12.15 -14.52
N ALA A 339 -15.49 -12.92 -14.56
CA ALA A 339 -14.33 -12.64 -15.41
C ALA A 339 -14.68 -12.74 -16.91
N VAL A 340 -14.67 -11.59 -17.58
CA VAL A 340 -14.66 -11.52 -19.04
C VAL A 340 -13.21 -11.39 -19.50
N ILE A 341 -12.76 -12.34 -20.32
CA ILE A 341 -11.40 -12.34 -20.89
C ILE A 341 -11.29 -11.16 -21.86
N SER A 342 -10.23 -10.37 -21.69
CA SER A 342 -9.95 -9.18 -22.52
C SER A 342 -9.29 -9.50 -23.85
#